data_AF-A0A6L2NLS1-F1
#
_entry.id   AF-A0A6L2NLS1-F1
#
_cell.length_a   1.000
_cell.length_b   1.000
_cell.length_c   1.000
_cell.angle_alpha   90.00
_cell.angle_beta   90.00
_cell.angle_gamma   90.00
#
_symmetry.space_group_name_H-M   'P 1'
#
loop_
_entity.id
_entity.type
_entity.pdbx_description
1 polymer ?
#
loop_
_entity_poly.entity_id
_entity_poly.type
_entity_poly.pdbx_seq_one_letter_code
_entity_poly.pdbx_strand_id
1 'polypeptide(L)'
;MTPICLKSVLIKSSEGVYLARKLLISSRFATLDQPEISGQVEVSNRGLKRILERGVGENRTSWSDKLDDALWALRTAYKTTIGCTPYKLVYGNACHLSVELEDKAYWALKHANFDLKTAGDHRKIQINQLNKLRDQAYENSLIYKEKTKRLHDSKIKNRVFNIGDRVHFSNSRLKIFFGKLKSRWSGPFTIS
;
A
#
# COMPACT_ATOMS: atom_id res chain seq x y z
N MET A 1 -28.63 -2.54 -12.90
CA MET A 1 -27.72 -1.57 -12.24
C MET A 1 -27.33 -2.10 -10.86
N THR A 2 -26.17 -2.77 -10.78
CA THR A 2 -25.56 -3.22 -9.52
C THR A 2 -24.14 -2.66 -9.49
N PRO A 3 -23.73 -1.92 -8.44
CA PRO A 3 -22.36 -1.44 -8.36
C PRO A 3 -21.47 -2.63 -7.98
N ILE A 4 -20.58 -3.02 -8.90
CA ILE A 4 -19.49 -3.94 -8.63
C ILE A 4 -18.53 -3.21 -7.69
N CYS A 5 -18.77 -3.41 -6.40
CA CYS A 5 -17.81 -3.08 -5.37
C CYS A 5 -16.63 -4.03 -5.61
N LEU A 6 -15.45 -3.50 -5.96
CA LEU A 6 -14.19 -4.20 -5.74
C LEU A 6 -14.14 -4.48 -4.23
N LYS A 7 -14.71 -5.62 -3.83
CA LYS A 7 -14.55 -6.18 -2.51
C LYS A 7 -13.04 -6.28 -2.36
N SER A 8 -12.50 -5.52 -1.41
CA SER A 8 -11.27 -5.91 -0.76
C SER A 8 -11.40 -7.40 -0.51
N VAL A 9 -10.51 -8.19 -1.12
CA VAL A 9 -10.43 -9.63 -0.86
C VAL A 9 -9.96 -9.76 0.58
N LEU A 10 -10.91 -9.62 1.50
CA LEU A 10 -10.84 -10.20 2.82
C LEU A 10 -10.86 -11.69 2.55
N ILE A 11 -9.68 -12.31 2.64
CA ILE A 11 -9.58 -13.77 2.73
C ILE A 11 -10.26 -14.16 4.05
N LYS A 12 -11.58 -14.34 4.01
CA LYS A 12 -12.43 -14.84 5.08
C LYS A 12 -13.07 -16.18 4.71
N SER A 13 -12.67 -16.80 3.58
CA SER A 13 -13.10 -18.17 3.25
C SER A 13 -12.18 -19.18 3.94
N SER A 14 -12.76 -20.29 4.38
CA SER A 14 -12.03 -21.45 4.91
C SER A 14 -10.96 -21.95 3.93
N GLU A 15 -11.24 -21.87 2.62
CA GLU A 15 -10.30 -22.18 1.54
C GLU A 15 -9.07 -21.27 1.55
N GLY A 16 -9.24 -19.98 1.77
CA GLY A 16 -8.13 -19.04 1.78
C GLY A 16 -7.21 -19.19 2.99
N VAL A 17 -7.76 -19.56 4.14
CA VAL A 17 -6.97 -19.93 5.34
C VAL A 17 -6.26 -21.26 5.13
N TYR A 18 -6.91 -22.22 4.46
CA TYR A 18 -6.32 -23.50 4.10
C TYR A 18 -5.13 -23.34 3.14
N LEU A 19 -5.29 -22.53 2.08
CA LEU A 19 -4.22 -22.23 1.12
C LEU A 19 -3.03 -21.51 1.79
N ALA A 20 -3.29 -20.55 2.68
CA ALA A 20 -2.22 -19.86 3.40
C ALA A 20 -1.43 -20.81 4.32
N ARG A 21 -2.11 -21.73 5.02
CA ARG A 21 -1.45 -22.77 5.83
C ARG A 21 -0.65 -23.75 4.98
N LYS A 22 -1.18 -24.14 3.82
CA LYS A 22 -0.50 -25.04 2.87
C LYS A 22 0.78 -24.42 2.30
N LEU A 23 0.81 -23.10 2.13
CA LEU A 23 1.97 -22.35 1.63
C LEU A 23 2.90 -21.81 2.74
N LEU A 24 2.67 -22.20 4.01
CA LEU A 24 3.42 -21.69 5.17
C LEU A 24 3.41 -20.16 5.30
N ILE A 25 2.37 -19.49 4.79
CA ILE A 25 2.20 -18.05 4.88
C ILE A 25 1.54 -17.72 6.21
N SER A 26 2.23 -16.96 7.06
CA SER A 26 1.66 -16.45 8.32
C SER A 26 0.60 -15.38 8.03
N SER A 27 -0.66 -15.71 8.28
CA SER A 27 -1.80 -14.79 8.11
C SER A 27 -2.01 -13.95 9.37
N ARG A 28 -1.94 -12.62 9.23
CA ARG A 28 -2.35 -11.67 10.28
C ARG A 28 -3.74 -11.11 9.95
N PHE A 29 -4.68 -11.24 10.89
CA PHE A 29 -6.05 -10.74 10.74
C PHE A 29 -6.21 -9.39 11.44
N ALA A 30 -6.88 -8.44 10.79
CA ALA A 30 -7.29 -7.20 11.42
C ALA A 30 -8.65 -7.37 12.12
N THR A 31 -8.81 -6.75 13.28
CA THR A 31 -10.09 -6.57 13.98
C THR A 31 -11.03 -5.70 13.14
N LEU A 32 -12.32 -6.06 13.13
CA LEU A 32 -13.33 -5.57 12.17
C LEU A 32 -13.50 -4.03 12.13
N ASP A 33 -13.15 -3.32 13.19
CA ASP A 33 -13.42 -1.89 13.36
C ASP A 33 -12.14 -1.01 13.40
N GLN A 34 -10.95 -1.54 13.03
CA GLN A 34 -9.70 -0.76 12.93
C GLN A 34 -9.17 -0.72 11.48
N PRO A 35 -9.59 0.27 10.66
CA PRO A 35 -9.05 0.45 9.31
C PRO A 35 -7.54 0.79 9.30
N GLU A 36 -7.01 1.32 10.40
CA GLU A 36 -5.60 1.73 10.54
C GLU A 36 -4.61 0.57 10.33
N ILE A 37 -4.98 -0.67 10.65
CA ILE A 37 -4.10 -1.85 10.51
C ILE A 37 -3.84 -2.18 9.03
N SER A 38 -4.78 -1.85 8.12
CA SER A 38 -4.63 -2.08 6.67
C SER A 38 -4.37 -0.80 5.87
N GLY A 39 -4.13 0.33 6.54
CA GLY A 39 -4.08 1.65 5.91
C GLY A 39 -3.10 1.77 4.75
N GLN A 40 -1.97 1.04 4.79
CA GLN A 40 -1.01 1.01 3.67
C GLN A 40 -1.57 0.36 2.41
N VAL A 41 -2.36 -0.72 2.56
CA VAL A 41 -3.05 -1.37 1.45
C VAL A 41 -4.14 -0.45 0.91
N GLU A 42 -4.90 0.21 1.78
CA GLU A 42 -5.93 1.17 1.34
C GLU A 42 -5.37 2.39 0.61
N VAL A 43 -4.22 2.93 1.04
CA VAL A 43 -3.53 4.03 0.34
C VAL A 43 -3.05 3.57 -1.03
N SER A 44 -2.48 2.36 -1.11
CA SER A 44 -1.99 1.79 -2.36
C SER A 44 -3.14 1.51 -3.34
N ASN A 45 -4.25 0.95 -2.85
CA ASN A 45 -5.46 0.68 -3.64
C ASN A 45 -6.09 1.98 -4.16
N ARG A 46 -6.12 3.04 -3.36
CA ARG A 46 -6.56 4.37 -3.81
C ARG A 46 -5.65 4.91 -4.92
N GLY A 47 -4.34 4.71 -4.81
CA GLY A 47 -3.38 5.08 -5.85
C GLY A 47 -3.63 4.33 -7.15
N LEU A 48 -3.75 3.00 -7.09
CA LEU A 48 -4.02 2.15 -8.24
C LEU A 48 -5.34 2.52 -8.92
N LYS A 49 -6.39 2.72 -8.12
CA LYS A 49 -7.70 3.15 -8.62
C LYS A 49 -7.62 4.45 -9.40
N ARG A 50 -6.89 5.47 -8.90
CA ARG A 50 -6.72 6.74 -9.62
C ARG A 50 -5.96 6.59 -10.94
N ILE A 51 -4.99 5.68 -11.01
CA ILE A 51 -4.24 5.41 -12.24
C ILE A 51 -5.17 4.73 -13.26
N LEU A 52 -5.92 3.71 -12.82
CA LEU A 52 -6.89 3.01 -13.66
C LEU A 52 -8.00 3.94 -14.16
N GLU A 53 -8.56 4.79 -13.28
CA GLU A 53 -9.58 5.78 -13.66
C GLU A 53 -9.10 6.70 -14.79
N ARG A 54 -7.81 7.06 -14.80
CA ARG A 54 -7.21 7.86 -15.88
C ARG A 54 -6.95 7.06 -17.15
N GLY A 55 -6.50 5.81 -17.03
CA GLY A 55 -6.15 4.98 -18.18
C GLY A 55 -7.34 4.36 -18.93
N VAL A 56 -8.45 4.15 -18.22
CA VAL A 56 -9.67 3.51 -18.76
C VAL A 56 -10.64 4.55 -19.36
N GLY A 57 -10.54 5.81 -18.93
CA GLY A 57 -11.39 6.89 -19.45
C GLY A 57 -12.88 6.61 -19.26
N GLU A 58 -13.67 6.80 -20.32
CA GLU A 58 -15.13 6.59 -20.29
C GLU A 58 -15.51 5.10 -20.33
N ASN A 59 -14.67 4.24 -20.92
CA ASN A 59 -15.02 2.85 -21.18
C ASN A 59 -14.66 1.92 -20.01
N ARG A 60 -15.55 1.85 -19.02
CA ARG A 60 -15.31 1.12 -17.75
C ARG A 60 -15.11 -0.40 -17.88
N THR A 61 -15.30 -1.01 -19.05
CA THR A 61 -15.22 -2.47 -19.23
C THR A 61 -13.81 -2.98 -19.51
N SER A 62 -12.88 -2.13 -19.98
CA SER A 62 -11.52 -2.54 -20.36
C SER A 62 -10.48 -2.32 -19.27
N TRP A 63 -10.88 -2.34 -17.99
CA TRP A 63 -9.97 -2.07 -16.87
C TRP A 63 -8.94 -3.19 -16.66
N SER A 64 -9.29 -4.45 -16.98
CA SER A 64 -8.39 -5.60 -16.90
C SER A 64 -7.18 -5.42 -17.80
N ASP A 65 -7.42 -4.94 -19.02
CA ASP A 65 -6.40 -4.81 -20.06
C ASP A 65 -5.42 -3.66 -19.76
N LYS A 66 -5.83 -2.75 -18.87
CA LYS A 66 -5.02 -1.63 -18.37
C LYS A 66 -4.41 -1.88 -17.00
N LEU A 67 -4.66 -3.05 -16.40
CA LEU A 67 -4.19 -3.35 -15.06
C LEU A 67 -2.66 -3.46 -15.00
N ASP A 68 -2.04 -4.11 -15.98
CA ASP A 68 -0.58 -4.28 -16.03
C ASP A 68 0.13 -2.93 -16.21
N ASP A 69 -0.36 -2.08 -17.10
CA ASP A 69 0.13 -0.71 -17.29
C ASP A 69 0.01 0.11 -15.99
N ALA A 70 -1.14 0.00 -15.29
CA ALA A 70 -1.38 0.72 -14.05
C ALA A 70 -0.47 0.23 -12.91
N LEU A 71 -0.26 -1.08 -12.81
CA LEU A 71 0.67 -1.67 -11.86
C LEU A 71 2.12 -1.27 -12.16
N TRP A 72 2.50 -1.25 -13.44
CA TRP A 72 3.80 -0.78 -13.87
C TRP A 72 4.03 0.67 -13.44
N ALA A 73 3.11 1.58 -13.78
CA ALA A 73 3.15 2.98 -13.36
C ALA A 73 3.23 3.13 -11.83
N LEU A 74 2.50 2.32 -11.07
CA LEU A 74 2.54 2.36 -9.61
C LEU A 74 3.91 1.93 -9.04
N ARG A 75 4.57 0.94 -9.66
CA ARG A 75 5.88 0.42 -9.24
C ARG A 75 7.02 1.37 -9.60
N THR A 76 6.92 2.08 -10.72
CA THR A 76 7.95 3.00 -11.21
C THR A 76 7.77 4.44 -10.75
N ALA A 77 6.59 4.81 -10.24
CA ALA A 77 6.36 6.12 -9.67
C ALA A 77 7.15 6.34 -8.37
N TYR A 78 7.78 7.51 -8.25
CA TYR A 78 8.51 7.91 -7.05
C TYR A 78 7.55 8.11 -5.86
N LYS A 79 7.92 7.56 -4.70
CA LYS A 79 7.16 7.71 -3.45
C LYS A 79 7.93 8.62 -2.51
N THR A 80 7.45 9.85 -2.32
CA THR A 80 8.06 10.84 -1.42
C THR A 80 8.18 10.36 0.02
N THR A 81 7.23 9.55 0.49
CA THR A 81 7.25 9.00 1.86
C THR A 81 8.39 8.01 2.10
N ILE A 82 8.90 7.39 1.03
CA ILE A 82 9.98 6.39 1.08
C ILE A 82 11.30 7.00 0.56
N GLY A 83 11.22 7.99 -0.33
CA GLY A 83 12.37 8.61 -0.97
C GLY A 83 12.89 7.85 -2.20
N CYS A 84 12.12 6.91 -2.74
CA CYS A 84 12.46 6.21 -3.99
C CYS A 84 11.21 5.59 -4.64
N THR A 85 11.41 4.92 -5.78
CA THR A 85 10.37 4.13 -6.46
C THR A 85 10.27 2.72 -5.84
N PRO A 86 9.06 2.12 -5.70
CA PRO A 86 8.91 0.75 -5.22
C PRO A 86 9.74 -0.28 -6.00
N TYR A 87 9.88 -0.11 -7.32
CA TYR A 87 10.71 -0.98 -8.17
C TYR A 87 12.17 -1.02 -7.69
N LYS A 88 12.77 0.16 -7.48
CA LYS A 88 14.15 0.30 -6.98
C LYS A 88 14.35 -0.35 -5.60
N LEU A 89 13.34 -0.39 -4.75
CA LEU A 89 13.42 -1.05 -3.43
C LEU A 89 13.50 -2.58 -3.55
N VAL A 90 12.87 -3.15 -4.58
CA VAL A 90 12.86 -4.60 -4.84
C VAL A 90 14.13 -5.02 -5.56
N TYR A 91 14.46 -4.34 -6.66
CA TYR A 91 15.52 -4.76 -7.59
C TYR A 91 16.85 -4.00 -7.44
N GLY A 92 16.91 -2.95 -6.63
CA GLY A 92 18.11 -2.13 -6.40
C GLY A 92 18.41 -1.10 -7.47
N ASN A 93 17.88 -1.31 -8.68
CA ASN A 93 18.12 -0.45 -9.82
C ASN A 93 16.89 0.39 -10.19
N ALA A 94 17.13 1.54 -10.81
CA ALA A 94 16.05 2.28 -11.46
C ALA A 94 15.42 1.41 -12.56
N CYS A 95 14.12 1.55 -12.78
CA CYS A 95 13.47 0.90 -13.91
C CYS A 95 14.09 1.43 -15.21
N HIS A 96 14.55 0.52 -16.05
CA HIS A 96 14.99 0.80 -17.41
C HIS A 96 13.81 0.47 -18.33
N LEU A 97 13.64 1.23 -19.41
CA LEU A 97 12.64 0.87 -20.43
C LEU A 97 12.99 -0.53 -20.98
N SER A 98 11.98 -1.29 -21.42
CA SER A 98 12.18 -2.65 -21.98
C SER A 98 13.27 -2.68 -23.06
N VAL A 99 13.37 -1.64 -23.89
CA VAL A 99 14.41 -1.52 -24.92
C VAL A 99 15.83 -1.46 -24.35
N GLU A 100 16.02 -0.81 -23.20
CA GLU A 100 17.31 -0.73 -22.53
C GLU A 100 17.70 -2.05 -21.85
N LEU A 101 16.71 -2.90 -21.51
CA LEU A 101 16.94 -4.23 -20.95
C LEU A 101 17.41 -5.21 -22.02
N GLU A 102 16.85 -5.16 -23.23
CA GLU A 102 17.26 -6.01 -24.36
C GLU A 102 18.72 -5.73 -24.76
N ASP A 103 19.09 -4.45 -24.89
CA ASP A 103 20.47 -4.06 -25.17
C ASP A 103 21.42 -4.46 -24.05
N LYS A 104 21.06 -4.23 -22.78
CA LYS A 104 21.91 -4.63 -21.64
C LYS A 104 22.04 -6.14 -21.51
N ALA A 105 21.00 -6.90 -21.80
CA ALA A 105 21.05 -8.36 -21.83
C ALA A 105 21.94 -8.85 -22.97
N TYR A 106 21.85 -8.24 -24.16
CA TYR A 106 22.73 -8.52 -25.28
C TYR A 106 24.20 -8.21 -24.95
N TRP A 107 24.48 -7.08 -24.31
CA TRP A 107 25.83 -6.73 -23.84
C TRP A 107 26.33 -7.68 -22.74
N ALA A 108 25.49 -8.05 -21.78
CA ALA A 108 25.85 -9.00 -20.72
C ALA A 108 26.16 -10.40 -21.27
N LEU A 109 25.39 -10.87 -22.26
CA LEU A 109 25.64 -12.12 -22.97
C LEU A 109 26.99 -12.08 -23.71
N LYS A 110 27.30 -10.95 -24.36
CA LYS A 110 28.58 -10.74 -25.06
C LYS A 110 29.78 -10.69 -24.11
N HIS A 111 29.55 -10.28 -22.86
CA HIS A 111 30.57 -10.21 -21.82
C HIS A 111 30.65 -11.46 -20.93
N ALA A 112 29.88 -12.53 -21.19
CA ALA A 112 29.78 -13.73 -20.36
C ALA A 112 31.08 -14.60 -20.26
N ASN A 113 32.24 -14.03 -20.57
CA ASN A 113 33.57 -14.57 -20.25
C ASN A 113 34.06 -14.03 -18.89
N PHE A 114 33.25 -14.08 -17.84
CA PHE A 114 33.64 -13.57 -16.52
C PHE A 114 34.20 -14.65 -15.60
N ASP A 115 35.35 -14.36 -14.99
CA ASP A 115 35.88 -15.06 -13.83
C ASP A 115 34.82 -15.09 -12.71
N LEU A 116 34.43 -16.30 -12.32
CA LEU A 116 33.38 -16.57 -11.33
C LEU A 116 33.62 -15.82 -10.01
N LYS A 117 34.89 -15.63 -9.63
CA LYS A 117 35.27 -14.97 -8.38
C LYS A 117 34.94 -13.47 -8.42
N THR A 118 35.32 -12.79 -9.50
CA THR A 118 35.03 -11.37 -9.71
C THR A 118 33.52 -11.10 -9.80
N ALA A 119 32.78 -11.98 -10.47
CA ALA A 119 31.32 -11.89 -10.55
C ALA A 119 30.65 -12.07 -9.16
N GLY A 120 31.18 -12.97 -8.32
CA GLY A 120 30.72 -13.17 -6.94
C GLY A 120 30.91 -11.93 -6.07
N ASP A 121 32.09 -11.33 -6.11
CA ASP A 121 32.42 -10.11 -5.34
C ASP A 121 31.54 -8.93 -5.77
N HIS A 122 31.34 -8.76 -7.08
CA HIS A 122 30.46 -7.72 -7.62
C HIS A 122 29.00 -7.90 -7.13
N ARG A 123 28.47 -9.13 -7.17
CA ARG A 123 27.11 -9.43 -6.66
C ARG A 123 26.98 -9.12 -5.17
N LYS A 124 28.01 -9.42 -4.37
CA LYS A 124 28.02 -9.11 -2.93
C LYS A 124 27.93 -7.60 -2.67
N ILE A 125 28.66 -6.80 -3.44
CA ILE A 125 28.59 -5.34 -3.37
C ILE A 125 27.19 -4.84 -3.72
N GLN A 126 26.58 -5.33 -4.80
CA GLN A 126 25.22 -4.95 -5.22
C GLN A 126 24.18 -5.25 -4.13
N ILE A 127 24.25 -6.42 -3.49
CA ILE A 127 23.33 -6.78 -2.40
C ILE A 127 23.50 -5.82 -1.21
N ASN A 128 24.73 -5.47 -0.85
CA ASN A 128 24.99 -4.55 0.24
C ASN A 128 24.43 -3.14 -0.04
N GLN A 129 24.59 -2.67 -1.27
CA GLN A 129 24.01 -1.39 -1.72
C GLN A 129 22.48 -1.42 -1.65
N LEU A 130 21.86 -2.52 -2.08
CA LEU A 130 20.41 -2.72 -2.00
C LEU A 130 19.91 -2.71 -0.55
N ASN A 131 20.62 -3.38 0.38
CA ASN A 131 20.26 -3.35 1.80
C ASN A 131 20.34 -1.93 2.37
N LYS A 132 21.42 -1.20 2.07
CA LYS A 132 21.58 0.20 2.52
C LYS A 132 20.44 1.10 2.01
N LEU A 133 19.98 0.88 0.78
CA LEU A 133 18.82 1.58 0.22
C LEU A 133 17.52 1.24 0.96
N ARG A 134 17.32 -0.02 1.32
CA ARG A 134 16.15 -0.47 2.09
C ARG A 134 16.13 0.10 3.50
N ASP A 135 17.28 0.15 4.16
CA ASP A 135 17.42 0.75 5.49
C ASP A 135 17.07 2.25 5.44
N GLN A 136 17.60 2.97 4.45
CA GLN A 136 17.28 4.39 4.29
C GLN A 136 15.79 4.63 3.97
N ALA A 137 15.20 3.77 3.14
CA ALA A 137 13.77 3.80 2.84
C ALA A 137 12.90 3.57 4.09
N TYR A 138 13.34 2.66 4.97
CA TYR A 138 12.68 2.37 6.25
C TYR A 138 12.72 3.58 7.18
N GLU A 139 13.90 4.19 7.37
CA GLU A 139 14.08 5.39 8.18
C GLU A 139 13.24 6.57 7.66
N ASN A 140 13.24 6.81 6.35
CA ASN A 140 12.41 7.85 5.73
C ASN A 140 10.92 7.64 6.02
N SER A 141 10.45 6.40 5.91
CA SER A 141 9.06 6.04 6.20
C SER A 141 8.72 6.26 7.68
N LEU A 142 9.63 5.92 8.61
CA LEU A 142 9.44 6.18 10.04
C LEU A 142 9.32 7.67 10.32
N ILE A 143 10.26 8.47 9.81
CA ILE A 143 10.26 9.93 9.98
C ILE A 143 8.97 10.55 9.42
N TYR A 144 8.53 10.11 8.23
CA TYR A 144 7.31 10.62 7.62
C TYR A 144 6.06 10.29 8.46
N LYS A 145 5.95 9.05 8.96
CA LYS A 145 4.86 8.63 9.83
C LYS A 145 4.84 9.43 11.12
N GLU A 146 6.00 9.65 11.73
CA GLU A 146 6.11 10.41 12.97
C GLU A 146 5.71 11.88 12.76
N LYS A 147 6.22 12.53 11.70
CA LYS A 147 5.81 13.90 11.35
C LYS A 147 4.30 14.00 11.12
N THR A 148 3.74 13.04 10.39
CA THR A 148 2.29 13.01 10.11
C THR A 148 1.49 12.81 11.39
N LYS A 149 1.94 11.94 12.30
CA LYS A 149 1.32 11.74 13.60
C LYS A 149 1.38 13.02 14.45
N ARG A 150 2.54 13.66 14.57
CA ARG A 150 2.68 14.94 15.30
C ARG A 150 1.75 16.03 14.76
N LEU A 151 1.63 16.14 13.43
CA LEU A 151 0.72 17.09 12.79
C LEU A 151 -0.76 16.75 12.98
N HIS A 152 -1.09 15.47 13.09
CA HIS A 152 -2.44 15.03 13.40
C HIS A 152 -2.77 15.33 14.87
N ASP A 153 -1.90 14.91 15.78
CA ASP A 153 -2.08 15.03 17.23
C ASP A 153 -2.13 16.50 17.66
N SER A 154 -1.37 17.40 17.03
CA SER A 154 -1.45 18.84 17.31
C SER A 154 -2.79 19.47 16.92
N LYS A 155 -3.56 18.84 16.04
CA LYS A 155 -4.91 19.27 15.65
C LYS A 155 -5.99 18.66 16.52
N ILE A 156 -5.67 17.64 17.32
CA ILE A 156 -6.62 17.03 18.24
C ILE A 156 -6.85 18.02 19.39
N LYS A 157 -8.09 18.49 19.53
CA LYS A 157 -8.49 19.24 20.71
C LYS A 157 -8.68 18.24 21.84
N ASN A 158 -7.83 18.30 22.85
CA ASN A 158 -8.01 17.52 24.07
C ASN A 158 -9.33 17.96 24.72
N ARG A 159 -10.32 17.05 24.72
CA ARG A 159 -11.54 17.19 25.49
C ARG A 159 -11.43 16.24 26.65
N VAL A 160 -11.34 16.79 27.85
CA VAL A 160 -11.47 16.01 29.08
C VAL A 160 -12.96 15.86 29.32
N PHE A 161 -13.41 14.63 29.52
CA PHE A 161 -14.78 14.34 29.88
C PHE A 161 -14.85 13.93 31.33
N ASN A 162 -15.81 14.49 32.06
CA ASN A 162 -16.05 14.18 33.47
C ASN A 162 -17.27 13.27 33.63
N ILE A 163 -17.32 12.58 34.76
CA ILE A 163 -18.50 11.80 35.15
C ILE A 163 -19.71 12.74 35.25
N GLY A 164 -20.80 12.40 34.56
CA GLY A 164 -22.00 13.23 34.43
C GLY A 164 -22.11 14.02 33.12
N ASP A 165 -21.03 14.11 32.31
CA ASP A 165 -21.09 14.79 31.01
C ASP A 165 -21.95 14.01 30.01
N ARG A 166 -22.76 14.75 29.23
CA ARG A 166 -23.53 14.18 28.11
C ARG A 166 -22.71 14.21 26.83
N VAL A 167 -22.40 13.05 26.28
CA VAL A 167 -21.62 12.89 25.05
C VAL A 167 -22.41 12.18 23.96
N HIS A 168 -22.11 12.51 22.71
CA HIS A 168 -22.66 11.82 21.55
C HIS A 168 -21.65 10.81 21.00
N PHE A 169 -22.11 9.59 20.72
CA PHE A 169 -21.28 8.56 20.11
C PHE A 169 -21.36 8.63 18.58
N SER A 170 -20.23 8.77 17.89
CA SER A 170 -20.18 8.76 16.42
C SER A 170 -20.27 7.33 15.89
N ASN A 171 -21.33 7.01 15.16
CA ASN A 171 -21.48 5.72 14.50
C ASN A 171 -20.74 5.71 13.14
N SER A 172 -19.60 5.01 13.07
CA SER A 172 -18.76 4.92 11.87
C SER A 172 -19.40 4.10 10.74
N ARG A 173 -20.33 3.19 11.04
CA ARG A 173 -21.00 2.31 10.07
C ARG A 173 -22.03 3.04 9.20
N LEU A 174 -22.57 4.16 9.69
CA LEU A 174 -23.49 5.01 8.93
C LEU A 174 -22.80 5.83 7.83
N LYS A 175 -21.47 5.78 7.72
CA LYS A 175 -20.69 6.42 6.64
C LYS A 175 -20.93 5.77 5.26
N ILE A 176 -21.50 4.57 5.21
CA ILE A 176 -21.54 3.72 4.00
C ILE A 176 -22.92 3.71 3.33
N PHE A 177 -24.00 4.07 4.05
CA PHE A 177 -25.37 3.98 3.52
C PHE A 177 -25.92 5.34 3.07
N PHE A 178 -25.91 5.60 1.77
CA PHE A 178 -26.52 6.77 1.12
C PHE A 178 -28.06 6.70 0.99
N GLY A 179 -28.73 5.76 1.67
CA GLY A 179 -30.14 5.41 1.40
C GLY A 179 -31.18 5.98 2.37
N LYS A 180 -30.79 6.42 3.58
CA LYS A 180 -31.71 7.04 4.57
C LYS A 180 -30.95 8.06 5.41
N LEU A 181 -31.51 9.26 5.58
CA LEU A 181 -31.00 10.33 6.45
C LEU A 181 -31.06 9.90 7.93
N LYS A 182 -30.13 9.04 8.36
CA LYS A 182 -29.92 8.72 9.77
C LYS A 182 -28.83 9.63 10.32
N SER A 183 -29.03 10.19 11.51
CA SER A 183 -27.99 10.97 12.19
C SER A 183 -26.76 10.09 12.43
N ARG A 184 -25.58 10.63 12.15
CA ARG A 184 -24.30 9.95 12.43
C ARG A 184 -24.04 9.78 13.93
N TRP A 185 -24.67 10.62 14.73
CA TRP A 185 -24.54 10.66 16.17
C TRP A 185 -25.66 9.84 16.80
N SER A 186 -25.28 8.94 17.71
CA SER A 186 -26.21 8.17 18.54
C SER A 186 -26.22 8.80 19.92
N GLY A 187 -27.44 9.11 20.41
CA GLY A 187 -27.83 9.40 21.81
C GLY A 187 -26.98 10.43 22.59
N PRO A 188 -27.55 11.19 23.53
CA PRO A 188 -26.76 11.68 24.65
C PRO A 188 -26.51 10.50 25.61
N PHE A 189 -25.27 10.04 25.70
CA PHE A 189 -24.81 9.11 26.73
C PHE A 189 -24.24 9.90 27.89
N THR A 190 -24.52 9.46 29.11
CA THR A 190 -23.86 10.02 30.30
C THR A 190 -22.60 9.22 30.57
N ILE A 191 -21.49 9.90 30.79
CA ILE A 191 -20.26 9.25 31.22
C ILE A 191 -20.44 8.88 32.70
N SER A 192 -20.48 7.58 32.98
CA SER A 192 -20.56 7.00 34.34
C SER A 192 -19.18 6.79 34.93
#